data_AF-A0A6P8AQY1-F1
#
_entry.id   AF-A0A6P8AQY1-F1
#
_cell.length_a   1.000
_cell.length_b   1.000
_cell.length_c   1.000
_cell.angle_alpha   90.00
_cell.angle_beta   90.00
_cell.angle_gamma   90.00
#
_symmetry.space_group_name_H-M   'P 1'
#
loop_
_entity.id
_entity.type
_entity.pdbx_description
1 polymer ?
#
loop_
_entity_poly.entity_id
_entity_poly.type
_entity_poly.pdbx_seq_one_letter_code
_entity_poly.pdbx_strand_id
1 'polypeptide(L)'
;MDPNYTPPPYPFFAAFDILPAPLPTIEEIATSQDLLKASTGRRIVRIGPHFIVKYGMNVNLKEGQNMLFVRQNSAVPVPTLYALYSHHQEGKKRPTVYIVMENIAGELLESGWSFFDPTAKSDMARQLRQCFEQLRQIPSHGYFGGLGRQQFDHPVFWTDDEGFRRVFSGPFDSERQMLDAIVEKYR
;
A
#
# COMPACT_ATOMS: atom_id res chain seq x y z
N MET A 1 -18.85 -13.23 -2.06
CA MET A 1 -18.00 -12.48 -3.01
C MET A 1 -18.74 -11.18 -3.27
N ASP A 2 -18.07 -10.04 -3.11
CA ASP A 2 -18.62 -8.79 -3.63
C ASP A 2 -18.68 -8.93 -5.16
N PRO A 3 -19.86 -8.84 -5.80
CA PRO A 3 -20.01 -9.10 -7.22
C PRO A 3 -19.23 -8.13 -8.11
N ASN A 4 -18.74 -7.01 -7.56
CA ASN A 4 -18.11 -5.94 -8.34
C ASN A 4 -16.59 -5.81 -8.11
N TYR A 5 -15.99 -6.54 -7.17
CA TYR A 5 -14.54 -6.50 -6.98
C TYR A 5 -13.85 -7.66 -7.69
N THR A 6 -13.14 -7.34 -8.77
CA THR A 6 -12.19 -8.26 -9.40
C THR A 6 -10.80 -7.94 -8.87
N PRO A 7 -10.12 -8.86 -8.15
CA PRO A 7 -8.77 -8.59 -7.68
C PRO A 7 -7.84 -8.34 -8.87
N PRO A 8 -6.88 -7.40 -8.75
CA PRO A 8 -5.91 -7.21 -9.81
C PRO A 8 -5.10 -8.50 -10.02
N PRO A 9 -4.67 -8.78 -11.26
CA PRO A 9 -3.89 -9.98 -11.55
C PRO A 9 -2.63 -10.01 -10.69
N TYR A 10 -2.25 -11.19 -10.22
CA TYR A 10 -1.05 -11.40 -9.41
C TYR A 10 -0.25 -12.60 -9.94
N PRO A 11 1.04 -12.43 -10.28
CA PRO A 11 1.80 -11.18 -10.23
C PRO A 11 1.26 -10.13 -11.22
N PHE A 12 1.44 -8.86 -10.90
CA PHE A 12 1.10 -7.74 -11.77
C PHE A 12 2.37 -7.16 -12.39
N PHE A 13 2.32 -6.93 -13.70
CA PHE A 13 3.33 -6.17 -14.44
C PHE A 13 2.60 -5.21 -15.38
N ALA A 14 2.99 -3.94 -15.33
CA ALA A 14 2.52 -2.92 -16.24
C ALA A 14 2.88 -3.26 -17.69
N ALA A 15 2.04 -2.81 -18.62
CA ALA A 15 2.32 -2.94 -20.05
C ALA A 15 3.60 -2.16 -20.43
N PHE A 16 4.33 -2.66 -21.42
CA PHE A 16 5.65 -2.12 -21.78
C PHE A 16 5.60 -0.65 -22.22
N ASP A 17 4.50 -0.23 -22.84
CA ASP A 17 4.27 1.13 -23.35
C ASP A 17 4.09 2.19 -22.25
N ILE A 18 3.72 1.78 -21.04
CA ILE A 18 3.57 2.69 -19.89
C ILE A 18 4.78 2.68 -18.96
N LEU A 19 5.78 1.83 -19.22
CA LEU A 19 6.99 1.79 -18.41
C LEU A 19 7.92 2.96 -18.77
N PRO A 20 8.41 3.73 -17.79
CA PRO A 20 9.35 4.83 -18.05
C PRO A 20 10.76 4.33 -18.39
N ALA A 21 11.09 3.08 -18.02
CA ALA A 21 12.33 2.38 -18.29
C ALA A 21 12.12 0.86 -18.08
N PRO A 22 13.05 -0.02 -18.48
CA PRO A 22 12.98 -1.44 -18.11
C PRO A 22 12.83 -1.62 -16.60
N LEU A 23 11.97 -2.57 -16.18
CA LEU A 23 11.78 -2.86 -14.77
C LEU A 23 13.11 -3.32 -14.13
N PRO A 24 13.41 -2.86 -12.91
CA PRO A 24 14.65 -3.23 -12.24
C PRO A 24 14.62 -4.72 -11.84
N THR A 25 15.76 -5.37 -12.01
CA THR A 25 15.99 -6.74 -11.58
C THR A 25 16.10 -6.84 -10.05
N ILE A 26 15.91 -8.05 -9.52
CA ILE A 26 16.08 -8.30 -8.08
C ILE A 26 17.51 -7.96 -7.61
N GLU A 27 18.52 -8.18 -8.45
CA GLU A 27 19.92 -7.86 -8.15
C GLU A 27 20.14 -6.35 -8.06
N GLU A 28 19.64 -5.57 -9.04
CA GLU A 28 19.71 -4.10 -9.01
C GLU A 28 18.99 -3.53 -7.78
N ILE A 29 17.81 -4.06 -7.44
CA ILE A 29 17.07 -3.67 -6.23
C ILE A 29 17.88 -3.97 -4.97
N ALA A 30 18.48 -5.16 -4.89
CA ALA A 30 19.22 -5.61 -3.71
C ALA A 30 20.54 -4.84 -3.49
N THR A 31 21.16 -4.40 -4.59
CA THR A 31 22.48 -3.73 -4.59
C THR A 31 22.38 -2.20 -4.65
N SER A 32 21.17 -1.64 -4.79
CA SER A 32 20.97 -0.20 -4.79
C SER A 32 21.53 0.47 -3.53
N GLN A 33 22.33 1.51 -3.76
CA GLN A 33 22.92 2.34 -2.70
C GLN A 33 22.00 3.49 -2.28
N ASP A 34 20.96 3.80 -3.06
CA ASP A 34 19.99 4.85 -2.75
C ASP A 34 18.88 4.29 -1.86
N LEU A 35 19.26 4.00 -0.61
CA LEU A 35 18.36 3.50 0.44
C LEU A 35 17.61 4.65 1.11
N LEU A 36 16.30 4.72 0.86
CA LEU A 36 15.43 5.75 1.42
C LEU A 36 14.96 5.41 2.84
N LYS A 37 14.68 4.13 3.09
CA LYS A 37 14.24 3.66 4.41
C LYS A 37 14.52 2.17 4.57
N ALA A 38 14.98 1.79 5.76
CA ALA A 38 15.07 0.40 6.19
C ALA A 38 14.38 0.22 7.55
N SER A 39 13.68 -0.90 7.70
CA SER A 39 13.09 -1.35 8.97
C SER A 39 13.05 -2.87 8.99
N THR A 40 12.67 -3.48 10.10
CA THR A 40 12.66 -4.94 10.26
C THR A 40 11.83 -5.62 9.16
N GLY A 41 12.52 -6.30 8.25
CA GLY A 41 11.92 -7.04 7.14
C GLY A 41 11.34 -6.18 6.00
N ARG A 42 11.66 -4.88 5.93
CA ARG A 42 11.21 -3.96 4.87
C ARG A 42 12.30 -2.98 4.46
N ARG A 43 12.50 -2.80 3.16
CA ARG A 43 13.43 -1.83 2.59
C ARG A 43 12.74 -1.04 1.50
N ILE A 44 13.09 0.24 1.38
CA ILE A 44 12.62 1.15 0.35
C ILE A 44 13.86 1.73 -0.32
N VAL A 45 14.03 1.46 -1.59
CA VAL A 45 15.17 1.94 -2.40
C VAL A 45 14.66 2.71 -3.61
N ARG A 46 15.45 3.67 -4.08
CA ARG A 46 15.26 4.29 -5.38
C ARG A 46 16.13 3.56 -6.42
N ILE A 47 15.60 3.39 -7.63
CA ILE A 47 16.34 2.84 -8.77
C ILE A 47 16.26 3.82 -9.93
N GLY A 48 17.39 4.46 -10.22
CA GLY A 48 17.46 5.54 -11.21
C GLY A 48 16.48 6.69 -10.89
N PRO A 49 16.08 7.47 -11.91
CA PRO A 49 15.16 8.58 -11.71
C PRO A 49 13.68 8.15 -11.71
N HIS A 50 13.36 6.89 -12.03
CA HIS A 50 12.00 6.47 -12.37
C HIS A 50 11.30 5.63 -11.31
N PHE A 51 12.05 4.86 -10.51
CA PHE A 51 11.45 3.83 -9.66
C PHE A 51 11.73 4.02 -8.18
N ILE A 52 10.68 3.78 -7.40
CA ILE A 52 10.77 3.47 -5.98
C ILE A 52 10.36 2.02 -5.82
N VAL A 53 11.19 1.26 -5.11
CA VAL A 53 10.93 -0.16 -4.84
C VAL A 53 10.81 -0.39 -3.35
N LYS A 54 9.62 -0.82 -2.92
CA LYS A 54 9.40 -1.34 -1.56
C LYS A 54 9.50 -2.85 -1.61
N TYR A 55 10.40 -3.42 -0.81
CA TYR A 55 10.60 -4.87 -0.80
C TYR A 55 10.94 -5.44 0.57
N GLY A 56 10.60 -6.70 0.77
CA GLY A 56 10.91 -7.41 2.02
C GLY A 56 9.88 -8.47 2.39
N MET A 57 10.17 -9.24 3.46
CA MET A 57 9.27 -10.26 4.00
C MET A 57 8.07 -9.66 4.75
N ASN A 58 8.17 -8.39 5.17
CA ASN A 58 7.12 -7.67 5.90
C ASN A 58 6.46 -6.58 5.03
N VAL A 59 6.63 -6.64 3.71
CA VAL A 59 5.92 -5.79 2.75
C VAL A 59 4.64 -6.49 2.32
N ASN A 60 3.51 -5.79 2.37
CA ASN A 60 2.21 -6.36 2.07
C ASN A 60 1.77 -6.03 0.63
N LEU A 61 1.32 -7.06 -0.11
CA LEU A 61 0.74 -6.91 -1.45
C LEU A 61 -0.47 -5.97 -1.48
N LYS A 62 -1.18 -5.84 -0.36
CA LYS A 62 -2.34 -4.94 -0.23
C LYS A 62 -2.01 -3.50 -0.58
N GLU A 63 -0.79 -3.03 -0.35
CA GLU A 63 -0.40 -1.68 -0.72
C GLU A 63 -0.50 -1.47 -2.23
N GLY A 64 0.08 -2.38 -3.04
CA GLY A 64 -0.03 -2.32 -4.49
C GLY A 64 -1.46 -2.53 -5.00
N GLN A 65 -2.19 -3.47 -4.40
CA GLN A 65 -3.59 -3.74 -4.75
C GLN A 65 -4.49 -2.51 -4.50
N ASN A 66 -4.29 -1.84 -3.36
CA ASN A 66 -5.03 -0.63 -3.01
C ASN A 66 -4.67 0.53 -3.95
N MET A 67 -3.40 0.67 -4.39
CA MET A 67 -3.03 1.69 -5.39
C MET A 67 -3.78 1.48 -6.71
N LEU A 68 -3.86 0.25 -7.21
CA LEU A 68 -4.63 -0.06 -8.43
C LEU A 68 -6.11 0.26 -8.24
N PHE A 69 -6.69 -0.14 -7.11
CA PHE A 69 -8.10 0.13 -6.80
C PHE A 69 -8.41 1.62 -6.70
N VAL A 70 -7.61 2.40 -5.96
CA VAL A 70 -7.80 3.85 -5.81
C VAL A 70 -7.67 4.56 -7.15
N ARG A 71 -6.70 4.16 -7.99
CA ARG A 71 -6.51 4.73 -9.33
C ARG A 71 -7.69 4.46 -10.28
N GLN A 72 -8.34 3.30 -10.14
CA GLN A 72 -9.50 2.94 -10.95
C GLN A 72 -10.79 3.62 -10.49
N ASN A 73 -10.91 3.95 -9.20
CA ASN A 73 -12.17 4.39 -8.58
C ASN A 73 -12.16 5.84 -8.08
N SER A 74 -11.08 6.59 -8.28
CA SER A 74 -10.99 8.00 -7.89
C SER A 74 -9.95 8.74 -8.73
N ALA A 75 -9.97 10.08 -8.69
CA ALA A 75 -8.93 10.92 -9.30
C ALA A 75 -7.85 11.32 -8.27
N VAL A 76 -7.78 10.62 -7.13
CA VAL A 76 -6.76 10.86 -6.11
C VAL A 76 -5.40 10.46 -6.69
N PRO A 77 -4.39 11.35 -6.65
CA PRO A 77 -3.07 11.01 -7.15
C PRO A 77 -2.46 9.92 -6.27
N VAL A 78 -2.14 8.78 -6.90
CA VAL A 78 -1.36 7.69 -6.31
C VAL A 78 -0.20 7.35 -7.26
N PRO A 79 0.95 6.89 -6.74
CA PRO A 79 2.05 6.45 -7.59
C PRO A 79 1.58 5.44 -8.64
N THR A 80 2.07 5.59 -9.87
CA THR A 80 1.84 4.57 -10.90
C THR A 80 2.53 3.27 -10.48
N LEU A 81 1.77 2.18 -10.35
CA LEU A 81 2.31 0.86 -10.05
C LEU A 81 2.81 0.22 -11.33
N TYR A 82 4.07 -0.21 -11.34
CA TYR A 82 4.71 -0.84 -12.49
C TYR A 82 4.87 -2.35 -12.33
N ALA A 83 5.12 -2.84 -11.11
CA ALA A 83 5.14 -4.26 -10.83
C ALA A 83 4.75 -4.57 -9.39
N LEU A 84 4.07 -5.71 -9.19
CA LEU A 84 3.73 -6.26 -7.89
C LEU A 84 3.88 -7.78 -7.94
N TYR A 85 4.91 -8.31 -7.29
CA TYR A 85 5.22 -9.73 -7.32
C TYR A 85 5.90 -10.19 -6.02
N SER A 86 6.10 -11.49 -5.89
CA SER A 86 6.93 -12.06 -4.84
C SER A 86 7.95 -13.01 -5.42
N HIS A 87 9.08 -13.14 -4.72
CA HIS A 87 10.14 -14.05 -5.10
C HIS A 87 10.57 -14.86 -3.88
N HIS A 88 10.54 -16.18 -4.03
CA HIS A 88 10.98 -17.12 -3.01
C HIS A 88 12.46 -17.42 -3.20
N GLN A 89 13.30 -16.89 -2.29
CA GLN A 89 14.73 -17.18 -2.31
C GLN A 89 14.98 -18.50 -1.58
N GLU A 90 15.88 -19.31 -2.11
CA GLU A 90 16.31 -20.55 -1.48
C GLU A 90 16.84 -20.27 -0.06
N GLY A 91 16.49 -21.13 0.90
CA GLY A 91 16.86 -20.98 2.31
C GLY A 91 16.05 -19.95 3.11
N LYS A 92 15.14 -19.18 2.50
CA LYS A 92 14.21 -18.29 3.24
C LYS A 92 12.87 -18.96 3.50
N LYS A 93 12.35 -18.79 4.72
CA LYS A 93 11.03 -19.32 5.13
C LYS A 93 9.84 -18.59 4.51
N ARG A 94 10.03 -17.34 4.09
CA ARG A 94 8.97 -16.49 3.53
C ARG A 94 9.45 -15.85 2.23
N PRO A 95 8.57 -15.68 1.24
CA PRO A 95 8.90 -14.96 0.02
C PRO A 95 9.18 -13.48 0.33
N THR A 96 10.01 -12.87 -0.51
CA THR A 96 10.20 -11.42 -0.51
C THR A 96 9.17 -10.81 -1.46
N VAL A 97 8.36 -9.87 -0.95
CA VAL A 97 7.42 -9.10 -1.77
C VAL A 97 8.14 -7.91 -2.38
N TYR A 98 7.78 -7.55 -3.61
CA TYR A 98 8.28 -6.38 -4.34
C TYR A 98 7.11 -5.55 -4.86
N ILE A 99 7.15 -4.25 -4.56
CA ILE A 99 6.25 -3.22 -5.10
C ILE A 99 7.14 -2.23 -5.84
N VAL A 100 7.10 -2.26 -7.17
CA VAL A 100 7.81 -1.32 -8.04
C VAL A 100 6.82 -0.26 -8.49
N MET A 101 7.09 1.00 -8.12
CA MET A 101 6.18 2.12 -8.35
C MET A 101 6.94 3.37 -8.80
N GLU A 102 6.20 4.35 -9.28
CA GLU A 102 6.68 5.66 -9.69
C GLU A 102 7.50 6.39 -8.62
N ASN A 103 8.67 6.88 -9.03
CA ASN A 103 9.43 7.87 -8.28
C ASN A 103 8.87 9.27 -8.52
N ILE A 104 8.03 9.73 -7.61
CA ILE A 104 7.49 11.09 -7.64
C ILE A 104 8.56 12.04 -7.08
N ALA A 105 9.04 12.95 -7.92
CA ALA A 105 9.95 14.00 -7.50
C ALA A 105 9.23 14.99 -6.58
N GLY A 106 9.81 15.29 -5.43
CA GLY A 106 9.27 16.26 -4.48
C GLY A 106 9.89 16.13 -3.11
N GLU A 107 9.54 17.07 -2.25
CA GLU A 107 9.92 17.08 -0.84
C GLU A 107 8.73 16.65 0.01
N LEU A 108 9.01 16.07 1.18
CA LEU A 108 7.97 15.76 2.14
C LEU A 108 7.38 17.06 2.66
N LEU A 109 6.04 17.10 2.75
CA LEU A 109 5.32 18.25 3.28
C LEU A 109 5.82 18.64 4.68
N GLU A 110 6.15 17.65 5.51
CA GLU A 110 6.73 17.83 6.85
C GLU A 110 8.02 18.65 6.84
N SER A 111 8.90 18.43 5.86
CA SER A 111 10.20 19.11 5.77
C SER A 111 10.05 20.59 5.43
N GLY A 112 9.04 20.95 4.63
CA GLY A 112 8.78 22.32 4.18
C GLY A 112 7.75 23.09 5.02
N TRP A 113 6.96 22.40 5.86
CA TRP A 113 5.73 22.97 6.43
C TRP A 113 5.93 24.28 7.20
N SER A 114 6.99 24.38 8.00
CA SER A 114 7.27 25.59 8.79
C SER A 114 7.58 26.81 7.93
N PHE A 115 8.14 26.62 6.74
CA PHE A 115 8.57 27.68 5.82
C PHE A 115 7.44 28.24 4.95
N PHE A 116 6.32 27.53 4.82
CA PHE A 116 5.20 28.00 4.03
C PHE A 116 4.42 29.11 4.72
N ASP A 117 4.07 30.13 3.94
CA ASP A 117 3.16 31.18 4.37
C ASP A 117 1.72 30.64 4.60
N PRO A 118 0.84 31.41 5.28
CA PRO A 118 -0.51 30.98 5.57
C PRO A 118 -1.37 30.66 4.34
N THR A 119 -1.12 31.33 3.21
CA THR A 119 -1.85 31.12 1.96
C THR A 119 -1.49 29.75 1.37
N ALA A 120 -0.20 29.47 1.24
CA ALA A 120 0.30 28.19 0.74
C ALA A 120 -0.16 27.02 1.62
N LYS A 121 -0.16 27.18 2.95
CA LYS A 121 -0.70 26.18 3.88
C LYS A 121 -2.19 25.93 3.67
N SER A 122 -2.96 27.00 3.46
CA SER A 122 -4.39 26.91 3.19
C SER A 122 -4.68 26.19 1.87
N ASP A 123 -3.90 26.47 0.84
CA ASP A 123 -4.01 25.80 -0.46
C ASP A 123 -3.66 24.31 -0.37
N MET A 124 -2.60 23.95 0.35
CA MET A 124 -2.24 22.54 0.57
C MET A 124 -3.32 21.81 1.38
N ALA A 125 -3.84 22.43 2.44
CA ALA A 125 -4.94 21.85 3.23
C ALA A 125 -6.20 21.64 2.38
N ARG A 126 -6.51 22.58 1.47
CA ARG A 126 -7.62 22.44 0.51
C ARG A 126 -7.41 21.27 -0.44
N GLN A 127 -6.20 21.09 -0.99
CA GLN A 127 -5.89 19.95 -1.87
C GLN A 127 -6.00 18.61 -1.13
N LEU A 128 -5.45 18.52 0.09
CA LEU A 128 -5.58 17.31 0.92
C LEU A 128 -7.04 16.98 1.22
N ARG A 129 -7.85 18.00 1.55
CA ARG A 129 -9.28 17.84 1.78
C ARG A 129 -9.98 17.26 0.55
N GLN A 130 -9.69 17.79 -0.65
CA GLN A 130 -10.25 17.27 -1.90
C GLN A 130 -9.89 15.80 -2.13
N CYS A 131 -8.63 15.40 -1.86
CA CYS A 131 -8.23 14.00 -1.94
C CYS A 131 -9.04 13.12 -0.97
N PHE A 132 -9.20 13.53 0.28
CA PHE A 132 -10.00 12.77 1.25
C PHE A 132 -11.49 12.72 0.88
N GLU A 133 -12.05 13.80 0.34
CA GLU A 133 -13.42 13.82 -0.16
C GLU A 133 -13.60 12.80 -1.28
N GLN A 134 -12.69 12.77 -2.27
CA GLN A 134 -12.73 11.78 -3.35
C GLN A 134 -12.59 10.33 -2.85
N LEU A 135 -11.67 10.06 -1.91
CA LEU A 135 -11.54 8.74 -1.31
C LEU A 135 -12.84 8.31 -0.60
N ARG A 136 -13.54 9.23 0.06
CA ARG A 136 -14.82 8.95 0.75
C ARG A 136 -16.00 8.79 -0.21
N GLN A 137 -15.88 9.27 -1.45
CA GLN A 137 -16.90 9.04 -2.48
C GLN A 137 -16.81 7.64 -3.11
N ILE A 138 -15.70 6.91 -2.90
CA ILE A 138 -15.61 5.51 -3.32
C ILE A 138 -16.71 4.74 -2.57
N PRO A 139 -17.64 4.06 -3.28
CA PRO A 139 -18.74 3.35 -2.64
C PRO A 139 -18.24 2.32 -1.62
N SER A 140 -18.93 2.24 -0.49
CA SER A 140 -18.68 1.15 0.47
C SER A 140 -19.13 -0.18 -0.13
N HIS A 141 -18.32 -1.22 0.07
CA HIS A 141 -18.64 -2.59 -0.35
C HIS A 141 -19.54 -3.31 0.68
N GLY A 142 -20.02 -2.61 1.70
CA GLY A 142 -20.94 -3.14 2.71
C GLY A 142 -20.29 -4.03 3.77
N TYR A 143 -18.97 -3.96 3.95
CA TYR A 143 -18.25 -4.69 4.98
C TYR A 143 -17.03 -3.89 5.49
N PHE A 144 -16.48 -4.29 6.62
CA PHE A 144 -15.28 -3.71 7.25
C PHE A 144 -14.10 -4.67 7.07
N GLY A 145 -13.14 -4.32 6.22
CA GLY A 145 -11.96 -5.12 5.95
C GLY A 145 -11.16 -4.59 4.76
N GLY A 146 -10.16 -5.35 4.32
CA GLY A 146 -9.43 -5.10 3.08
C GLY A 146 -10.27 -5.46 1.84
N LEU A 147 -9.84 -4.98 0.66
CA LEU A 147 -10.48 -5.27 -0.62
C LEU A 147 -10.68 -6.77 -0.86
N GLY A 148 -11.81 -7.16 -1.46
CA GLY A 148 -12.16 -8.56 -1.69
C GLY A 148 -12.43 -9.35 -0.42
N ARG A 149 -13.00 -8.68 0.61
CA ARG A 149 -13.29 -9.27 1.92
C ARG A 149 -12.06 -9.85 2.62
N GLN A 150 -10.90 -9.21 2.41
CA GLN A 150 -9.68 -9.58 3.10
C GLN A 150 -9.68 -9.07 4.55
N GLN A 151 -8.88 -9.69 5.39
CA GLN A 151 -8.58 -9.22 6.75
C GLN A 151 -8.01 -7.79 6.73
N PHE A 152 -8.17 -7.04 7.81
CA PHE A 152 -7.41 -5.82 8.04
C PHE A 152 -5.91 -6.09 8.13
N ASP A 153 -5.13 -5.12 7.64
CA ASP A 153 -3.69 -5.09 7.81
C ASP A 153 -3.31 -3.87 8.65
N HIS A 154 -3.75 -3.89 9.92
CA HIS A 154 -3.49 -2.82 10.87
C HIS A 154 -2.96 -3.41 12.18
N PRO A 155 -2.00 -2.75 12.86
CA PRO A 155 -1.46 -3.24 14.14
C PRO A 155 -2.53 -3.52 15.20
N VAL A 156 -3.63 -2.76 15.19
CA VAL A 156 -4.78 -2.98 16.10
C VAL A 156 -5.40 -4.36 15.93
N PHE A 157 -5.29 -4.98 14.75
CA PHE A 157 -5.81 -6.33 14.46
C PHE A 157 -4.70 -7.39 14.37
N TRP A 158 -3.43 -6.99 14.47
CA TRP A 158 -2.31 -7.92 14.34
C TRP A 158 -2.18 -8.87 15.53
N THR A 159 -1.96 -10.16 15.28
CA THR A 159 -1.62 -11.18 16.27
C THR A 159 -0.68 -12.20 15.61
N ASP A 160 0.17 -12.82 16.42
CA ASP A 160 1.05 -13.93 16.05
C ASP A 160 0.36 -15.30 16.09
N ASP A 161 -0.83 -15.39 16.70
CA ASP A 161 -1.66 -16.59 16.69
C ASP A 161 -2.54 -16.64 15.43
N GLU A 162 -2.27 -17.62 14.56
CA GLU A 162 -3.01 -17.78 13.30
C GLU A 162 -4.49 -18.17 13.48
N GLY A 163 -4.83 -18.87 14.56
CA GLY A 163 -6.21 -19.21 14.91
C GLY A 163 -6.99 -17.96 15.29
N PHE A 164 -6.36 -17.09 16.09
CA PHE A 164 -6.94 -15.80 16.49
C PHE A 164 -6.99 -14.80 15.33
N ARG A 165 -6.01 -14.83 14.43
CA ARG A 165 -5.95 -13.89 13.30
C ARG A 165 -7.19 -13.91 12.42
N ARG A 166 -7.78 -15.09 12.18
CA ARG A 166 -9.00 -15.24 11.37
C ARG A 166 -10.25 -14.68 12.03
N VAL A 167 -10.29 -14.67 13.36
CA VAL A 167 -11.44 -14.21 14.15
C VAL A 167 -11.39 -12.69 14.33
N PHE A 168 -10.22 -12.14 14.64
CA PHE A 168 -10.08 -10.74 15.04
C PHE A 168 -9.67 -9.79 13.92
N SER A 169 -9.19 -10.29 12.78
CA SER A 169 -8.77 -9.41 11.69
C SER A 169 -9.85 -9.16 10.64
N GLY A 170 -11.06 -9.67 10.85
CA GLY A 170 -12.16 -9.53 9.89
C GLY A 170 -12.01 -10.41 8.65
N PRO A 171 -12.75 -10.13 7.56
CA PRO A 171 -13.68 -9.01 7.41
C PRO A 171 -14.88 -9.12 8.37
N PHE A 172 -15.53 -7.99 8.63
CA PHE A 172 -16.75 -7.93 9.44
C PHE A 172 -17.92 -7.39 8.62
N ASP A 173 -19.12 -7.89 8.86
CA ASP A 173 -20.32 -7.46 8.15
C ASP A 173 -21.01 -6.25 8.82
N SER A 174 -20.53 -5.84 10.00
CA SER A 174 -21.03 -4.65 10.70
C SER A 174 -19.95 -3.98 11.53
N GLU A 175 -20.16 -2.70 11.83
CA GLU A 175 -19.29 -1.92 12.73
C GLU A 175 -19.23 -2.57 14.12
N ARG A 176 -20.36 -3.08 14.62
CA ARG A 176 -20.43 -3.76 15.91
C ARG A 176 -19.51 -4.97 15.99
N GLN A 177 -19.53 -5.84 14.99
CA GLN A 177 -18.63 -6.99 14.92
C GLN A 177 -17.15 -6.57 14.91
N MET A 178 -16.83 -5.50 14.17
CA MET A 178 -15.46 -4.96 14.15
C MET A 178 -15.04 -4.43 15.53
N LEU A 179 -15.90 -3.65 16.20
CA LEU A 179 -15.62 -3.10 17.52
C LEU A 179 -15.51 -4.18 18.60
N ASP A 180 -16.40 -5.16 18.58
CA ASP A 180 -16.36 -6.30 19.51
C ASP A 180 -15.04 -7.08 19.35
N ALA A 181 -14.58 -7.30 18.11
CA ALA A 181 -13.29 -7.94 17.85
C ALA A 181 -12.09 -7.11 18.34
N ILE A 182 -12.14 -5.78 18.22
CA ILE A 182 -11.09 -4.91 18.80
C ILE A 182 -11.09 -5.07 20.32
N VAL A 183 -12.26 -4.96 20.97
CA VAL A 183 -12.36 -5.05 22.43
C VAL A 183 -11.89 -6.40 22.96
N GLU A 184 -12.31 -7.50 22.34
CA GLU A 184 -11.94 -8.85 22.76
C GLU A 184 -10.44 -9.12 22.66
N LYS A 185 -9.76 -8.57 21.65
CA LYS A 185 -8.30 -8.69 21.54
C LYS A 185 -7.55 -8.03 22.71
N TYR A 186 -8.09 -6.96 23.28
CA TYR A 186 -7.46 -6.21 24.38
C TYR A 186 -8.03 -6.58 25.77
N ARG A 187 -8.82 -7.65 25.87
CA ARG A 187 -9.20 -8.27 27.14
C ARG A 187 -8.16 -9.28 27.58
#